data_AF-A0A931TMS2-F1
#
_entry.id   AF-A0A931TMS2-F1
#
_cell.length_a   1.000
_cell.length_b   1.000
_cell.length_c   1.000
_cell.angle_alpha   90.00
_cell.angle_beta   90.00
_cell.angle_gamma   90.00
#
_symmetry.space_group_name_H-M   'P 1'
#
loop_
_entity.id
_entity.type
_entity.pdbx_description
1 polymer ?
#
loop_
_entity_poly.entity_id
_entity_poly.type
_entity_poly.pdbx_seq_one_letter_code
_entity_poly.pdbx_strand_id
1 'polypeptide(L)' 'MTIEQWLEAATADARRRGLDDLVPILESLAAATRLLRAAPWNQHADGHGQ' A
#
# COMPACT_ATOMS: atom_id res chain seq x y z
N MET A 1 -1.01 4.23 10.05
CA MET A 1 -1.74 3.20 9.29
C MET A 1 -0.75 2.48 8.38
N THR A 2 -0.67 1.16 8.44
CA THR A 2 0.25 0.36 7.61
C THR A 2 -0.29 0.17 6.18
N ILE A 3 0.56 -0.29 5.26
CA ILE A 3 0.12 -0.62 3.88
C ILE A 3 -0.93 -1.74 3.93
N GLU A 4 -0.78 -2.68 4.86
CA GLU A 4 -1.68 -3.82 5.06
C GLU A 4 -3.05 -3.36 5.52
N GLN A 5 -3.10 -2.48 6.54
CA GLN A 5 -4.36 -1.91 7.05
C GLN A 5 -5.10 -1.12 5.96
N TRP A 6 -4.36 -0.37 5.14
CA TRP A 6 -4.94 0.35 4.01
C TRP A 6 -5.47 -0.61 2.93
N LEU A 7 -4.70 -1.62 2.54
CA LEU A 7 -5.08 -2.56 1.49
C LEU A 7 -6.33 -3.35 1.87
N GLU A 8 -6.43 -3.76 3.14
CA GLU A 8 -7.60 -4.45 3.67
C GLU A 8 -8.85 -3.57 3.56
N ALA A 9 -8.79 -2.33 4.04
CA ALA A 9 -9.91 -1.40 3.97
C ALA A 9 -10.31 -1.07 2.52
N ALA A 10 -9.34 -0.85 1.63
CA ALA A 10 -9.58 -0.53 0.23
C ALA A 10 -10.20 -1.72 -0.54
N THR A 11 -9.70 -2.94 -0.30
CA THR A 11 -10.25 -4.17 -0.89
C THR A 11 -11.66 -4.44 -0.41
N ALA A 12 -11.92 -4.28 0.89
CA ALA A 12 -13.26 -4.44 1.46
C ALA A 12 -14.25 -3.44 0.85
N ASP A 13 -13.85 -2.19 0.65
CA ASP A 13 -14.69 -1.17 0.00
C ASP A 13 -14.94 -1.49 -1.48
N ALA A 14 -13.91 -1.92 -2.23
CA ALA A 14 -14.05 -2.32 -3.63
C ALA A 14 -15.08 -3.45 -3.79
N ARG A 15 -14.96 -4.50 -2.97
CA ARG A 15 -15.91 -5.63 -2.96
C ARG A 15 -17.32 -5.20 -2.58
N ARG A 16 -17.48 -4.36 -1.56
CA ARG A 16 -18.78 -3.83 -1.13
C ARG A 16 -19.48 -3.03 -2.25
N ARG A 17 -18.72 -2.45 -3.17
CA ARG A 17 -19.22 -1.70 -4.32
C ARG A 17 -19.35 -2.53 -5.60
N GLY A 18 -19.04 -3.83 -5.56
CA GLY A 18 -19.05 -4.70 -6.74
C GLY A 18 -17.96 -4.38 -7.76
N LEU A 19 -16.84 -3.82 -7.30
CA LEU A 19 -15.68 -3.46 -8.12
C LEU A 19 -14.56 -4.49 -7.93
N ASP A 20 -14.86 -5.77 -8.10
CA ASP A 20 -13.90 -6.87 -7.86
C ASP A 20 -12.66 -6.78 -8.76
N ASP A 21 -12.81 -6.26 -9.99
CA ASP A 21 -11.70 -6.02 -10.92
C ASP A 21 -10.68 -4.98 -10.41
N LEU A 22 -11.06 -4.17 -9.40
CA LEU A 22 -10.15 -3.20 -8.78
C LEU A 22 -9.20 -3.87 -7.78
N VAL A 23 -9.53 -5.05 -7.25
CA VAL A 23 -8.74 -5.74 -6.21
C VAL A 23 -7.31 -6.05 -6.68
N PRO A 24 -7.08 -6.64 -7.87
CA PRO A 24 -5.72 -6.90 -8.35
C PRO A 24 -4.88 -5.61 -8.54
N ILE A 25 -5.52 -4.49 -8.86
CA ILE A 25 -4.86 -3.19 -9.03
C ILE A 25 -4.40 -2.65 -7.66
N LEU A 26 -5.26 -2.75 -6.64
CA LEU A 26 -4.93 -2.36 -5.27
C LEU A 26 -3.79 -3.20 -4.69
N GLU A 27 -3.80 -4.50 -4.95
CA GLU A 27 -2.73 -5.43 -4.55
C GLU A 27 -1.40 -5.06 -5.22
N SER A 28 -1.44 -4.77 -6.53
CA SER A 28 -0.27 -4.33 -7.30
C SER A 28 0.31 -3.02 -6.76
N LEU A 29 -0.55 -2.05 -6.42
CA LEU A 29 -0.13 -0.79 -5.81
C LEU A 29 0.50 -1.00 -4.43
N ALA A 30 -0.09 -1.87 -3.60
CA ALA A 30 0.47 -2.21 -2.30
C ALA A 30 1.86 -2.84 -2.45
N ALA A 31 2.05 -3.75 -3.40
CA ALA A 31 3.33 -4.38 -3.70
C ALA A 31 4.38 -3.34 -4.15
N ALA A 32 4.04 -2.46 -5.10
CA ALA A 32 4.93 -1.39 -5.55
C ALA A 32 5.31 -0.44 -4.40
N THR A 33 4.35 -0.10 -3.53
CA THR A 33 4.60 0.77 -2.38
C THR A 33 5.51 0.10 -1.34
N ARG A 34 5.39 -1.21 -1.11
CA ARG A 34 6.31 -1.94 -0.24
C ARG A 34 7.74 -1.91 -0.78
N LEU A 35 7.90 -2.18 -2.07
CA LEU A 35 9.21 -2.12 -2.74
C LEU A 35 9.83 -0.73 -2.63
N LEU A 36 9.02 0.31 -2.86
CA LEU A 36 9.47 1.69 -2.76
C LEU A 36 9.95 2.04 -1.35
N ARG A 37 9.19 1.63 -0.32
CA ARG A 37 9.54 1.93 1.08
C ARG A 37 10.71 1.12 1.59
N ALA A 38 10.86 -0.12 1.13
CA ALA A 38 11.98 -0.99 1.46
C ALA A 38 13.26 -0.65 0.70
N ALA A 39 13.20 0.29 -0.26
CA ALA A 39 14.35 0.63 -1.07
C ALA A 39 15.48 1.24 -0.21
N PRO A 40 16.76 0.89 -0.45
CA PRO A 40 17.89 1.36 0.37
C PRO A 40 18.00 2.88 0.45
N TRP A 41 17.60 3.60 -0.61
CA TRP A 41 17.60 5.06 -0.64
C TRP A 41 16.51 5.68 0.25
N ASN A 42 15.52 4.90 0.68
CA ASN A 42 14.42 5.34 1.52
C ASN A 42 14.71 5.17 3.03
N GLN A 43 15.94 4.79 3.42
CA GLN A 43 16.37 4.64 4.81
C GLN A 43 16.37 5.95 5.61
N HIS A 44 16.27 7.11 4.95
CA HIS A 44 16.27 8.45 5.59
C HIS A 44 14.87 9.07 5.70
N ALA A 45 13.81 8.38 5.26
CA ALA A 45 12.44 8.90 5.35
C ALA A 45 11.88 8.89 6.79
N ASP A 46 12.58 8.21 7.71
CA ASP A 46 12.24 8.09 9.13
C ASP A 46 12.91 9.21 9.95
N GLY A 47 12.70 10.47 9.57
CA GLY A 47 12.68 11.61 10.52
C GLY A 47 13.82 11.82 11.52
N HIS A 48 15.04 11.33 11.28
CA HIS A 48 16.22 11.70 12.08
C HIS A 48 17.22 12.48 11.23
N GLY A 49 16.79 13.69 10.83
CA GLY A 49 17.71 14.78 10.58
C GLY A 49 18.36 15.18 11.91
N GLN A 50 19.68 15.16 11.94
CA GLN A 50 20.50 15.71 13.02
C GLN A 50 20.36 17.23 13.09
#